data_AF-A0A1Y1WPC3-F1
#
_entry.id   AF-A0A1Y1WPC3-F1
#
_cell.length_a   1.000
_cell.length_b   1.000
_cell.length_c   1.000
_cell.angle_alpha   90.00
_cell.angle_beta   90.00
_cell.angle_gamma   90.00
#
_symmetry.space_group_name_H-M   'P 1'
#
loop_
_entity.id
_entity.type
_entity.pdbx_description
1 polymer ?
#
loop_
_entity_poly.entity_id
_entity_poly.type
_entity_poly.pdbx_seq_one_letter_code
_entity_poly.pdbx_strand_id
1 'polypeptide(L)'
;MKFPKYNNCCCMDIGTGVKSFTLFFLIINGLYLLINILRIEYYAQSVIYIYLIEGFLFISQLLFLNGIYKLNKVYIKQFIIVYGIFSIIICGIGILGLIGFTAYYLCEGDNIFLGSSNIKDPTSYDGLTFILIIDVIAFTVYSFNVYYYLCCVSYGNKLIEQIERTETMKNMENNS
;
A
#
# COMPACT_ATOMS: atom_id res chain seq x y z
N MET A 1 24.81 18.99 4.21
CA MET A 1 24.77 18.07 5.38
C MET A 1 25.06 16.66 4.88
N LYS A 2 26.16 16.05 5.34
CA LYS A 2 26.46 14.64 5.06
C LYS A 2 25.73 13.80 6.12
N PHE A 3 24.89 12.85 5.68
CA PHE A 3 24.29 11.85 6.58
C PHE A 3 25.41 11.10 7.33
N PRO A 4 25.19 10.71 8.60
CA PRO A 4 26.10 9.81 9.28
C PRO A 4 26.06 8.45 8.55
N LYS A 5 27.15 8.14 7.85
CA LYS A 5 27.35 6.82 7.24
C LYS A 5 27.48 5.80 8.36
N TYR A 6 26.50 4.91 8.49
CA TYR A 6 26.67 3.70 9.27
C TYR A 6 27.69 2.82 8.55
N ASN A 7 28.92 2.81 9.07
CA ASN A 7 30.04 2.11 8.49
C ASN A 7 29.92 0.61 8.79
N ASN A 8 29.16 -0.11 7.97
CA ASN A 8 29.26 -1.55 7.81
C ASN A 8 29.44 -1.82 6.31
N CYS A 9 30.40 -2.68 5.98
CA CYS A 9 31.13 -2.75 4.70
C CYS A 9 30.31 -3.08 3.43
N CYS A 10 28.98 -3.21 3.52
CA CYS A 10 28.05 -3.37 2.38
C CYS A 10 26.71 -2.61 2.56
N CYS A 11 26.65 -1.63 3.46
CA CYS A 11 25.38 -1.07 3.94
C CYS A 11 25.08 0.29 3.29
N MET A 12 24.07 0.29 2.41
CA MET A 12 23.41 1.51 1.95
C MET A 12 22.90 2.30 3.17
N ASP A 13 23.11 3.61 3.20
CA ASP A 13 22.54 4.50 4.23
C ASP A 13 21.02 4.26 4.31
N ILE A 14 20.46 4.14 5.51
CA ILE A 14 19.02 3.95 5.77
C ILE A 14 18.22 5.01 4.99
N GLY A 15 18.71 6.25 4.95
CA GLY A 15 18.07 7.33 4.19
C GLY A 15 18.03 7.06 2.68
N THR A 16 19.08 6.43 2.12
CA THR A 16 19.15 6.08 0.69
C THR A 16 18.30 4.84 0.39
N GLY A 17 18.32 3.82 1.25
CA GLY A 17 17.51 2.62 1.10
C GLY A 17 16.00 2.94 1.09
N VAL A 18 15.55 3.77 2.04
CA VAL A 18 14.14 4.20 2.10
C VAL A 18 13.77 5.05 0.89
N LYS A 19 14.65 5.95 0.41
CA LYS A 19 14.40 6.72 -0.82
C LYS A 19 14.21 5.82 -2.04
N SER A 20 15.12 4.87 -2.24
CA SER A 20 15.06 3.95 -3.37
C SER A 20 13.83 3.05 -3.31
N PHE A 21 13.49 2.54 -2.12
CA PHE A 21 12.31 1.70 -1.92
C PHE A 21 11.00 2.47 -2.13
N THR A 22 10.87 3.67 -1.54
CA THR A 22 9.72 4.56 -1.76
C THR A 22 9.57 4.94 -3.24
N LEU A 23 10.68 5.25 -3.92
CA LEU A 23 10.64 5.60 -5.35
C LEU A 23 10.19 4.41 -6.21
N PHE A 24 10.68 3.21 -5.92
CA PHE A 24 10.27 1.99 -6.61
C PHE A 24 8.76 1.75 -6.47
N PHE A 25 8.23 1.82 -5.24
CA PHE A 25 6.79 1.69 -4.99
C PHE A 25 5.97 2.81 -5.64
N LEU A 26 6.49 4.04 -5.66
CA LEU A 26 5.85 5.16 -6.33
C LEU A 26 5.71 4.90 -7.84
N ILE A 27 6.74 4.36 -8.50
CA ILE A 27 6.69 4.03 -9.93
C ILE A 27 5.66 2.94 -10.20
N ILE A 28 5.66 1.87 -9.40
CA ILE A 28 4.69 0.76 -9.56
C ILE A 28 3.26 1.26 -9.37
N ASN A 29 2.98 1.96 -8.26
CA ASN A 29 1.65 2.48 -7.98
C ASN A 29 1.22 3.56 -8.98
N GLY A 30 2.15 4.38 -9.46
CA GLY A 30 1.89 5.38 -10.50
C GLY A 30 1.50 4.75 -11.84
N LEU A 31 2.22 3.70 -12.27
CA LEU A 31 1.88 2.95 -13.49
C LEU A 31 0.54 2.21 -13.34
N TYR A 32 0.30 1.59 -12.18
CA TYR A 32 -0.96 0.93 -11.87
C TYR A 32 -2.14 1.91 -11.92
N LEU A 33 -2.00 3.08 -11.30
CA LEU A 33 -3.03 4.13 -11.32
C LEU A 33 -3.27 4.64 -12.75
N LEU A 34 -2.21 4.87 -13.54
CA LEU A 34 -2.31 5.35 -14.92
C LEU A 34 -3.07 4.36 -15.81
N ILE A 35 -2.71 3.07 -15.76
CA ILE A 35 -3.39 2.01 -16.52
C ILE A 35 -4.87 1.95 -16.14
N ASN A 36 -5.19 2.07 -14.86
CA ASN A 36 -6.56 2.01 -14.38
C ASN A 36 -7.38 3.26 -14.74
N ILE A 37 -6.80 4.46 -14.71
CA ILE A 37 -7.45 5.69 -15.19
C ILE A 37 -7.79 5.59 -16.68
N LEU A 38 -6.88 5.06 -17.50
CA LEU A 38 -7.13 4.87 -18.93
C LEU A 38 -8.24 3.85 -19.22
N ARG A 39 -8.58 3.00 -18.24
CA ARG A 39 -9.65 1.99 -18.35
C ARG A 39 -10.96 2.41 -17.68
N ILE A 40 -11.05 3.61 -17.10
CA ILE A 40 -12.23 4.10 -16.38
C ILE A 40 -13.51 4.06 -17.24
N GLU A 41 -13.39 4.28 -18.55
CA GLU A 41 -14.54 4.27 -19.48
C GLU A 41 -15.27 2.91 -19.56
N TYR A 42 -14.60 1.81 -19.17
CA TYR A 42 -15.13 0.45 -19.28
C TYR A 42 -15.70 -0.11 -17.96
N TYR A 43 -15.55 0.59 -16.84
CA TYR A 43 -15.91 0.08 -15.52
C TYR A 43 -17.08 0.83 -14.89
N ALA A 44 -17.92 0.10 -14.15
CA ALA A 44 -19.07 0.63 -13.44
C ALA A 44 -18.68 1.69 -12.40
N GLN A 45 -19.61 2.62 -12.12
CA GLN A 45 -19.46 3.77 -11.23
C GLN A 45 -18.96 3.41 -9.81
N SER A 46 -19.16 2.16 -9.37
CA SER A 46 -18.67 1.62 -8.10
C SER A 46 -17.13 1.53 -8.00
N VAL A 47 -16.42 1.47 -9.14
CA VAL A 47 -14.95 1.34 -9.16
C VAL A 47 -14.25 2.70 -8.98
N ILE A 48 -14.97 3.81 -9.17
CA ILE A 48 -14.44 5.18 -9.02
C ILE A 48 -13.91 5.45 -7.61
N TYR A 49 -14.58 4.92 -6.58
CA TYR A 49 -14.16 5.10 -5.19
C TYR A 49 -12.81 4.44 -4.89
N ILE A 50 -12.54 3.28 -5.49
CA ILE A 50 -11.26 2.57 -5.34
C ILE A 50 -10.14 3.41 -5.95
N TYR A 51 -10.36 4.00 -7.13
CA TYR A 51 -9.38 4.87 -7.78
C TYR A 51 -9.09 6.15 -7.02
N LEU A 52 -10.11 6.75 -6.40
CA LEU A 52 -9.92 7.91 -5.52
C LEU A 52 -9.01 7.57 -4.34
N ILE A 53 -9.22 6.41 -3.71
CA ILE A 53 -8.40 5.98 -2.58
C ILE A 53 -6.95 5.70 -3.02
N GLU A 54 -6.77 4.97 -4.13
CA GLU A 54 -5.45 4.73 -4.73
C GLU A 54 -4.72 6.04 -5.07
N GLY A 55 -5.45 7.04 -5.58
CA GLY A 55 -4.92 8.39 -5.83
C GLY A 55 -4.44 9.08 -4.54
N PHE A 56 -5.20 9.00 -3.45
CA PHE A 56 -4.77 9.54 -2.15
C PHE A 56 -3.54 8.82 -1.60
N LEU A 57 -3.46 7.50 -1.75
CA LEU A 57 -2.28 6.71 -1.38
C LEU A 57 -1.04 7.15 -2.18
N PHE A 58 -1.20 7.37 -3.48
CA PHE A 58 -0.13 7.85 -4.35
C PHE A 58 0.37 9.25 -3.95
N ILE A 59 -0.55 10.19 -3.69
CA ILE A 59 -0.18 11.53 -3.20
C ILE A 59 0.54 11.44 -1.85
N SER A 60 0.08 10.57 -0.95
CA SER A 60 0.73 10.34 0.34
C SER A 60 2.17 9.82 0.16
N GLN A 61 2.42 8.91 -0.78
CA GLN A 61 3.78 8.45 -1.11
C GLN A 61 4.66 9.58 -1.66
N LEU A 62 4.13 10.49 -2.48
CA LEU A 62 4.85 11.69 -2.93
C LEU A 62 5.24 12.61 -1.76
N LEU A 63 4.33 12.80 -0.80
CA LEU A 63 4.62 13.58 0.41
C LEU A 63 5.72 12.92 1.24
N PHE A 64 5.68 11.60 1.40
CA PHE A 64 6.73 10.86 2.10
C PHE A 64 8.08 11.00 1.42
N LEU A 65 8.13 10.82 0.10
CA LEU A 65 9.35 10.97 -0.69
C LEU A 65 9.93 12.38 -0.51
N ASN A 66 9.09 13.41 -0.65
CA ASN A 66 9.49 14.80 -0.40
C ASN A 66 9.98 15.02 1.03
N GLY A 67 9.31 14.42 2.02
CA GLY A 67 9.69 14.47 3.43
C GLY A 67 11.08 13.89 3.67
N ILE A 68 11.40 12.74 3.07
CA ILE A 68 12.72 12.11 3.21
C ILE A 68 13.81 12.91 2.47
N TYR A 69 13.53 13.43 1.28
CA TYR A 69 14.51 14.23 0.52
C TYR A 69 14.82 15.56 1.21
N LYS A 70 13.80 16.24 1.73
CA LYS A 70 13.94 17.54 2.40
C LYS A 70 14.20 17.44 3.90
N LEU A 71 14.27 16.23 4.45
CA LEU A 71 14.34 15.98 5.90
C LEU A 71 13.24 16.75 6.68
N ASN A 72 12.03 16.77 6.13
CA ASN A 72 10.91 17.50 6.71
C ASN A 72 10.00 16.54 7.51
N LYS A 73 10.06 16.65 8.84
CA LYS A 73 9.26 15.84 9.77
C LYS A 73 7.75 15.99 9.59
N VAL A 74 7.26 17.14 9.13
CA VAL A 74 5.81 17.38 8.92
C VAL A 74 5.27 16.48 7.81
N TYR A 75 5.96 16.41 6.67
CA TYR A 75 5.54 15.56 5.56
C TYR A 75 5.65 14.07 5.89
N ILE A 76 6.66 13.67 6.66
CA ILE A 76 6.80 12.28 7.12
C ILE A 76 5.62 11.91 8.04
N LYS A 77 5.26 12.77 9.00
CA LYS A 77 4.10 12.55 9.90
C LYS A 77 2.78 12.53 9.13
N GLN A 78 2.61 13.42 8.15
CA GLN A 78 1.41 13.42 7.28
C GLN A 78 1.26 12.12 6.50
N PHE A 79 2.36 11.58 5.93
CA PHE A 79 2.32 10.27 5.28
C PHE A 79 1.85 9.18 6.22
N ILE A 80 2.42 9.09 7.43
CA ILE A 80 2.07 8.03 8.40
C ILE A 80 0.56 8.05 8.69
N ILE A 81 0.00 9.25 8.92
CA ILE A 81 -1.43 9.40 9.24
C ILE A 81 -2.29 9.06 8.01
N VAL A 82 -2.02 9.71 6.87
CA VAL A 82 -2.86 9.60 5.67
C VAL A 82 -2.78 8.20 5.06
N TYR A 83 -1.56 7.69 4.86
CA TYR A 83 -1.36 6.35 4.31
C TYR A 83 -1.93 5.28 5.24
N GLY A 84 -1.79 5.46 6.57
CA GLY A 84 -2.34 4.53 7.56
C GLY A 84 -3.87 4.45 7.51
N ILE A 85 -4.57 5.60 7.50
CA ILE A 85 -6.04 5.64 7.45
C ILE A 85 -6.55 4.96 6.17
N PHE A 86 -6.01 5.32 5.01
CA PHE A 86 -6.48 4.76 3.74
C PHE A 86 -6.10 3.27 3.58
N SER A 87 -4.95 2.85 4.12
CA SER A 87 -4.58 1.42 4.14
C SER A 87 -5.55 0.59 4.97
N ILE A 88 -6.02 1.10 6.12
CA ILE A 88 -7.02 0.41 6.95
C ILE A 88 -8.37 0.31 6.22
N ILE A 89 -8.81 1.39 5.57
CA ILE A 89 -10.07 1.40 4.82
C ILE A 89 -10.03 0.36 3.69
N ILE A 90 -8.95 0.31 2.92
CA ILE A 90 -8.78 -0.66 1.84
C ILE A 90 -8.72 -2.09 2.37
N CYS A 91 -7.93 -2.34 3.42
CA CYS A 91 -7.86 -3.66 4.03
C CYS A 91 -9.24 -4.12 4.54
N GLY A 92 -10.01 -3.21 5.15
CA GLY A 92 -11.36 -3.49 5.62
C GLY A 92 -12.28 -3.90 4.48
N ILE A 93 -12.28 -3.16 3.37
CA ILE A 93 -13.06 -3.50 2.18
C ILE A 93 -12.63 -4.84 1.59
N GLY A 94 -11.32 -5.09 1.47
CA GLY A 94 -10.77 -6.34 0.92
C GLY A 94 -11.13 -7.57 1.77
N ILE A 95 -11.05 -7.46 3.10
CA ILE A 95 -11.43 -8.55 4.02
C ILE A 95 -12.93 -8.82 3.95
N LEU A 96 -13.78 -7.78 3.92
CA LEU A 96 -15.23 -7.94 3.79
C LEU A 96 -15.61 -8.59 2.46
N GLY A 97 -14.92 -8.25 1.36
CA GLY A 97 -15.06 -8.91 0.07
C GLY A 97 -14.72 -10.40 0.15
N LEU A 98 -13.58 -10.74 0.75
CA LEU A 98 -13.14 -12.13 0.89
C LEU A 98 -14.07 -12.97 1.79
N ILE A 99 -14.58 -12.39 2.88
CA ILE A 99 -15.58 -13.04 3.75
C ILE A 99 -16.89 -13.21 2.98
N GLY A 100 -17.36 -12.19 2.26
CA GLY A 100 -18.57 -12.28 1.44
C GLY A 100 -18.48 -13.35 0.37
N PHE A 101 -17.33 -13.45 -0.31
CA PHE A 101 -17.06 -14.48 -1.30
C PHE A 101 -16.98 -15.89 -0.67
N THR A 102 -16.26 -16.02 0.46
CA THR A 102 -16.16 -17.31 1.18
C THR A 102 -17.54 -17.76 1.68
N ALA A 103 -18.36 -16.84 2.19
CA ALA A 103 -19.73 -17.12 2.62
C ALA A 103 -20.61 -17.55 1.43
N TYR A 104 -20.50 -16.86 0.30
CA TYR A 104 -21.18 -17.26 -0.94
C TYR A 104 -20.79 -18.68 -1.37
N TYR A 105 -19.50 -19.01 -1.35
CA TYR A 105 -19.00 -20.36 -1.67
C TYR A 105 -19.47 -21.42 -0.68
N LEU A 106 -19.54 -21.11 0.62
CA LEU A 106 -20.05 -22.04 1.62
C LEU A 106 -21.57 -22.24 1.51
N CYS A 107 -22.32 -21.19 1.14
CA CYS A 107 -23.78 -21.26 0.99
C CYS A 107 -24.23 -21.89 -0.35
N GLU A 108 -23.54 -21.63 -1.46
CA GLU A 108 -23.83 -22.27 -2.76
C GLU A 108 -23.03 -23.56 -2.99
N GLY A 109 -22.01 -23.82 -2.18
CA GLY A 109 -21.14 -25.00 -2.25
C GLY A 109 -21.87 -26.32 -2.02
N ASP A 110 -22.98 -26.32 -1.28
CA ASP A 110 -23.86 -27.49 -1.16
C ASP A 110 -24.48 -27.90 -2.51
N ASN A 111 -24.57 -26.99 -3.49
CA ASN A 111 -25.02 -27.32 -4.85
C ASN A 111 -23.89 -27.64 -5.83
N ILE A 112 -22.62 -27.49 -5.42
CA ILE A 112 -21.42 -27.66 -6.26
C ILE A 112 -20.62 -28.90 -5.85
N PHE A 113 -20.61 -29.24 -4.55
CA PHE A 113 -19.86 -30.38 -3.99
C PHE A 113 -20.72 -31.60 -3.62
N LEU A 114 -22.02 -31.44 -3.41
CA LEU A 114 -22.93 -32.59 -3.33
C LEU A 114 -23.42 -32.88 -4.74
N GLY A 115 -22.93 -33.98 -5.30
CA GLY A 115 -23.26 -34.47 -6.64
C GLY A 115 -24.77 -34.59 -6.86
N SER A 116 -25.36 -33.52 -7.36
CA SER A 116 -26.53 -33.58 -8.22
C SER A 116 -26.02 -34.03 -9.58
N SER A 117 -26.42 -35.24 -9.98
CA SER A 117 -25.98 -36.00 -11.15
C SER A 117 -26.37 -35.40 -12.51
N ASN A 118 -26.49 -34.08 -12.62
CA ASN A 118 -26.69 -33.40 -13.88
C ASN A 118 -25.51 -32.48 -14.12
N ILE A 119 -24.74 -32.84 -15.14
CA ILE A 119 -23.63 -32.09 -15.74
C ILE A 119 -23.96 -30.59 -15.68
N LYS A 120 -23.34 -29.87 -14.74
CA LYS A 120 -23.37 -28.41 -14.73
C LYS A 120 -22.26 -27.93 -15.64
N ASP A 121 -22.64 -27.09 -16.60
CA ASP A 121 -21.78 -26.58 -17.66
C ASP A 121 -20.39 -26.14 -17.15
N PRO A 122 -19.29 -26.58 -17.80
CA PRO A 122 -17.93 -26.24 -17.40
C PRO A 122 -17.61 -24.74 -17.45
N THR A 123 -18.42 -23.94 -18.15
CA THR A 123 -18.29 -22.47 -18.23
C THR A 123 -18.57 -21.75 -16.90
N SER A 124 -19.35 -22.36 -16.00
CA SER A 124 -19.65 -21.80 -14.67
C SER A 124 -18.46 -21.88 -13.70
N TYR A 125 -17.62 -22.91 -13.82
CA TYR A 125 -16.40 -23.08 -13.03
C TYR A 125 -15.30 -22.10 -13.45
N ASP A 126 -15.23 -21.76 -14.75
CA ASP A 126 -14.26 -20.78 -15.28
C ASP A 126 -14.53 -19.38 -14.73
N GLY A 127 -15.80 -18.95 -14.68
CA GLY A 127 -16.19 -17.64 -14.14
C GLY A 127 -15.92 -17.51 -12.63
N LEU A 128 -16.19 -18.56 -11.86
CA LEU A 128 -15.99 -18.58 -10.41
C LEU A 128 -14.51 -18.65 -10.03
N THR A 129 -13.73 -19.43 -10.80
CA THR A 129 -12.26 -19.51 -10.67
C THR A 129 -11.61 -18.17 -11.06
N PHE A 130 -12.12 -17.50 -12.10
CA PHE A 130 -11.67 -16.18 -12.51
C PHE A 130 -11.90 -15.12 -11.42
N ILE A 131 -13.07 -15.12 -10.76
CA ILE A 131 -13.35 -14.22 -9.63
C ILE A 131 -12.41 -14.51 -8.45
N LEU A 132 -12.20 -15.78 -8.10
CA LEU A 132 -11.28 -16.18 -7.02
C LEU A 132 -9.85 -15.71 -7.29
N ILE A 133 -9.36 -15.86 -8.53
CA ILE A 133 -8.02 -15.40 -8.93
C ILE A 133 -7.90 -13.89 -8.78
N ILE A 134 -8.92 -13.12 -9.20
CA ILE A 134 -8.94 -11.67 -9.04
C ILE A 134 -8.87 -11.29 -7.56
N ASP A 135 -9.65 -11.94 -6.70
CA ASP A 135 -9.67 -11.64 -5.27
C ASP A 135 -8.34 -11.98 -4.57
N VAL A 136 -7.70 -13.10 -4.94
CA VAL A 136 -6.37 -13.47 -4.42
C VAL A 136 -5.30 -12.47 -4.88
N ILE A 137 -5.35 -12.04 -6.14
CA ILE A 137 -4.43 -11.01 -6.66
C ILE A 137 -4.65 -9.68 -5.93
N ALA A 138 -5.90 -9.26 -5.76
CA ALA A 138 -6.24 -8.03 -5.03
C ALA A 138 -5.74 -8.10 -3.57
N PHE A 139 -6.02 -9.20 -2.86
CA PHE A 139 -5.56 -9.43 -1.49
C PHE A 139 -4.03 -9.39 -1.37
N THR A 140 -3.32 -9.96 -2.35
CA THR A 140 -1.87 -9.95 -2.40
C THR A 140 -1.33 -8.52 -2.56
N VAL A 141 -1.88 -7.75 -3.51
CA VAL A 141 -1.49 -6.34 -3.73
C VAL A 141 -1.75 -5.50 -2.48
N TYR A 142 -2.89 -5.69 -1.80
CA TYR A 142 -3.19 -4.99 -0.56
C TYR A 142 -2.23 -5.36 0.58
N SER A 143 -1.89 -6.64 0.72
CA SER A 143 -0.92 -7.12 1.70
C SER A 143 0.45 -6.48 1.48
N PHE A 144 0.87 -6.30 0.23
CA PHE A 144 2.10 -5.58 -0.11
C PHE A 144 2.04 -4.10 0.26
N ASN A 145 0.92 -3.42 0.05
CA ASN A 145 0.75 -2.01 0.44
C ASN A 145 0.78 -1.81 1.97
N VAL A 146 0.17 -2.72 2.73
CA VAL A 146 0.24 -2.70 4.21
C VAL A 146 1.67 -2.97 4.68
N TYR A 147 2.36 -3.94 4.09
CA TYR A 147 3.76 -4.21 4.40
C TYR A 147 4.63 -2.98 4.13
N TYR A 148 4.45 -2.36 2.96
CA TYR A 148 5.12 -1.10 2.60
C TYR A 148 4.88 -0.01 3.64
N TYR A 149 3.62 0.19 4.07
CA TYR A 149 3.27 1.13 5.12
C TYR A 149 4.04 0.87 6.41
N LEU A 150 4.03 -0.37 6.92
CA LEU A 150 4.70 -0.74 8.16
C LEU A 150 6.21 -0.46 8.09
N CYS A 151 6.84 -0.76 6.96
CA CYS A 151 8.23 -0.40 6.71
C CYS A 151 8.41 1.12 6.79
N CYS A 152 7.66 1.89 6.02
CA CYS A 152 7.78 3.35 5.96
C CYS A 152 7.50 4.03 7.31
N VAL A 153 6.59 3.51 8.13
CA VAL A 153 6.35 3.99 9.50
C VAL A 153 7.57 3.75 10.38
N SER A 154 8.10 2.53 10.40
CA SER A 154 9.27 2.18 11.21
C SER A 154 10.47 3.06 10.86
N TYR A 155 10.75 3.22 9.57
CA TYR A 155 11.85 4.06 9.09
C TYR A 155 11.57 5.55 9.26
N GLY A 156 10.35 6.00 8.96
CA GLY A 156 9.93 7.39 9.09
C GLY A 156 10.07 7.90 10.52
N ASN A 157 9.66 7.09 11.51
CA ASN A 157 9.82 7.42 12.93
C ASN A 157 11.29 7.54 13.35
N LYS A 158 12.16 6.63 12.90
CA LYS A 158 13.62 6.74 13.13
C LYS A 158 14.20 8.01 12.51
N LEU A 159 13.73 8.39 11.33
CA LEU A 159 14.19 9.59 10.63
C LEU A 159 13.71 10.87 11.33
N ILE A 160 12.48 10.90 11.82
CA ILE A 160 11.94 11.99 12.65
C ILE A 160 12.78 12.17 13.92
N GLU A 161 13.08 11.07 14.62
CA GLU A 161 13.90 11.11 15.85
C GLU A 161 15.29 11.71 15.58
N GLN A 162 15.92 11.36 14.44
CA GLN A 162 17.20 11.93 14.03
C GLN A 162 17.12 13.42 13.71
N ILE A 163 16.04 13.87 13.03
CA ILE A 163 15.81 15.29 12.75
C ILE A 163 15.68 16.05 14.06
N GLU A 164 14.87 15.55 15.00
CA GLU A 164 14.65 16.20 16.30
C GLU A 164 15.93 16.26 17.14
N ARG A 165 16.75 15.19 17.16
CA ARG A 165 18.07 15.20 17.80
C ARG A 165 19.02 16.21 17.17
N THR A 166 18.95 16.42 15.86
CA THR A 166 19.80 17.40 15.16
C THR A 166 19.35 18.84 15.47
N GLU A 167 18.04 19.07 15.57
CA GLU A 167 17.48 20.37 15.97
C GLU A 167 17.86 20.74 17.41
N THR A 168 17.80 19.78 18.34
CA THR A 168 18.17 20.04 19.74
C THR A 168 19.64 20.37 19.90
N MET A 169 20.55 19.64 19.21
CA MET A 169 21.98 19.94 19.24
C MET A 169 22.28 21.35 18.71
N LYS A 170 21.67 21.75 17.58
CA LYS A 170 21.84 23.10 17.02
C LYS A 170 21.33 24.21 17.94
N ASN A 171 20.22 23.96 18.63
CA ASN A 171 19.67 24.94 19.57
C ASN A 171 20.54 25.08 20.83
N MET A 172 21.27 24.03 21.22
CA MET A 172 22.27 24.11 22.29
C MET A 172 23.50 24.90 21.83
N GLU A 173 23.99 24.66 20.61
CA GLU A 173 25.11 25.41 20.01
C GLU A 173 24.80 26.91 19.82
N ASN A 174 23.57 27.26 19.46
CA ASN A 174 23.16 28.67 19.31
C ASN A 174 22.92 29.41 20.63
N ASN A 175 22.77 28.68 21.74
CA ASN A 175 22.53 29.23 23.08
C ASN A 175 23.80 29.20 23.97
N SER A 176 24.96 28.83 23.41
CA SER A 176 26.28 28.88 24.06
C SER A 176 27.17 29.93 23.38
#